data_AF-A0A1W6AIR2-F1
#
_entry.id   AF-A0A1W6AIR2-F1
#
_cell.length_a   1.000
_cell.length_b   1.000
_cell.length_c   1.000
_cell.angle_alpha   90.00
_cell.angle_beta   90.00
_cell.angle_gamma   90.00
#
_symmetry.space_group_name_H-M   'P 1'
#
loop_
_entity.id
_entity.type
_entity.pdbx_description
1 polymer ?
#
loop_
_entity_poly.entity_id
_entity_poly.type
_entity_poly.pdbx_seq_one_letter_code
_entity_poly.pdbx_strand_id
1 'polypeptide(L)'
;METKMKKKTNKKLINFLLVFVLIVSLGFVIYLINDCWSKAVDKSNRVAAIKIEQSKENVKIAEKMVEKELNTSSKYFEMINRSGDSFSYGRRLDSNIGSPGIFGIADFEYWIDNDLKCEVQVNGESYSVIFETQKVDSENEELEMYEPVKINKIIKEKS
;
A
#
# COMPACT_ATOMS: atom_id res chain seq x y z
N MET A 1 -21.39 56.91 -50.28
CA MET A 1 -21.86 55.63 -50.84
C MET A 1 -21.22 54.53 -50.02
N GLU A 2 -21.94 53.95 -49.06
CA GLU A 2 -21.39 52.92 -48.18
C GLU A 2 -21.64 51.53 -48.79
N THR A 3 -20.57 50.89 -49.24
CA THR A 3 -20.59 49.50 -49.71
C THR A 3 -20.60 48.54 -48.52
N LYS A 4 -21.78 48.04 -48.15
CA LYS A 4 -21.90 46.90 -47.23
C LYS A 4 -21.43 45.62 -47.94
N MET A 5 -20.20 45.20 -47.70
CA MET A 5 -19.72 43.88 -48.12
C MET A 5 -20.47 42.77 -47.38
N LYS A 6 -21.32 42.01 -48.08
CA LYS A 6 -21.91 40.77 -47.55
C LYS A 6 -20.84 39.67 -47.53
N LYS A 7 -20.32 39.32 -46.35
CA LYS A 7 -19.50 38.11 -46.15
C LYS A 7 -20.34 36.87 -46.49
N LYS A 8 -19.99 36.16 -47.56
CA LYS A 8 -20.59 34.86 -47.91
C LYS A 8 -19.93 33.78 -47.07
N THR A 9 -20.56 33.42 -45.96
CA THR A 9 -20.03 32.44 -45.02
C THR A 9 -20.14 31.02 -45.58
N ASN A 10 -19.02 30.30 -45.71
CA ASN A 10 -19.02 28.95 -46.26
C ASN A 10 -19.38 27.92 -45.18
N LYS A 11 -20.66 27.54 -45.11
CA LYS A 11 -21.24 26.64 -44.10
C LYS A 11 -20.49 25.31 -43.96
N LYS A 12 -19.91 24.78 -45.05
CA LYS A 12 -19.10 23.55 -45.02
C LYS A 12 -17.79 23.72 -44.26
N LEU A 13 -17.12 24.86 -44.44
CA LEU A 13 -15.88 25.21 -43.73
C LEU A 13 -16.12 25.42 -42.24
N ILE A 14 -17.23 26.06 -41.86
CA ILE A 14 -17.61 26.24 -40.45
C ILE A 14 -17.88 24.90 -39.77
N ASN A 15 -18.63 24.01 -40.42
CA ASN A 15 -18.91 22.69 -39.86
C ASN A 15 -17.63 21.86 -39.70
N PHE A 16 -16.69 21.94 -40.65
CA PHE A 16 -15.40 21.27 -40.53
C PHE A 16 -14.57 21.81 -39.35
N LEU A 17 -14.52 23.13 -39.18
CA LEU A 17 -13.86 23.78 -38.04
C LEU A 17 -14.47 23.35 -36.70
N LEU A 18 -15.81 23.26 -36.61
CA LEU A 18 -16.49 22.79 -35.41
C LEU A 18 -16.12 21.34 -35.06
N VAL A 19 -16.12 20.44 -36.04
CA VAL A 19 -15.73 19.04 -35.83
C VAL A 19 -14.26 18.94 -35.40
N PHE A 20 -13.38 19.73 -36.02
CA PHE A 20 -11.96 19.76 -35.65
C PHE A 20 -11.77 20.24 -34.20
N VAL A 21 -12.46 21.31 -33.78
CA VAL A 21 -12.42 21.81 -32.40
C VAL A 21 -12.92 20.75 -31.42
N LEU A 22 -13.98 20.01 -31.77
CA LEU A 22 -14.48 18.92 -30.93
C LEU A 22 -13.44 17.82 -30.76
N ILE A 23 -12.78 17.38 -31.83
CA ILE A 23 -11.74 16.34 -31.77
C ILE A 23 -10.55 16.80 -30.91
N VAL A 24 -10.08 18.03 -31.11
CA VAL A 24 -8.99 18.61 -30.30
C VAL A 24 -9.38 18.71 -28.83
N SER A 25 -10.60 19.16 -28.54
CA SER A 25 -11.11 19.24 -27.16
C SER A 25 -11.19 17.87 -26.50
N LEU A 26 -11.60 16.83 -27.24
CA LEU A 26 -11.66 15.47 -26.74
C LEU A 26 -10.27 14.92 -26.42
N GLY A 27 -9.30 15.14 -27.32
CA GLY A 27 -7.91 14.75 -27.10
C GLY A 27 -7.29 15.43 -25.89
N PHE A 28 -7.60 16.71 -25.69
CA PHE A 28 -7.14 17.46 -24.52
C PHE A 28 -7.73 16.91 -23.21
N VAL A 29 -9.02 16.56 -23.20
CA VAL A 29 -9.67 15.95 -22.03
C VAL A 29 -9.03 14.59 -21.69
N ILE A 30 -8.79 13.74 -22.70
CA ILE A 30 -8.12 12.44 -22.50
C ILE A 30 -6.70 12.64 -21.93
N TYR A 31 -5.94 13.61 -22.46
CA TYR A 31 -4.62 13.94 -21.94
C TYR A 31 -4.65 14.37 -20.46
N LEU A 32 -5.58 15.26 -20.08
CA LEU A 32 -5.73 15.70 -18.70
C LEU A 32 -6.11 14.55 -17.75
N ILE A 33 -7.01 13.66 -18.19
CA ILE A 33 -7.38 12.48 -17.39
C ILE A 33 -6.15 11.60 -17.16
N ASN A 34 -5.38 11.32 -18.21
CA ASN A 34 -4.20 10.47 -18.10
C ASN A 34 -3.12 11.06 -17.17
N ASP A 35 -2.85 12.37 -17.27
CA ASP A 35 -1.89 13.05 -16.39
C ASP A 35 -2.36 13.09 -14.92
N CYS A 36 -3.66 13.25 -14.68
CA CYS A 36 -4.20 13.18 -13.33
C CYS A 36 -4.10 11.76 -12.75
N TRP A 37 -4.42 10.74 -13.54
CA TRP A 37 -4.32 9.35 -13.15
C TRP A 37 -2.87 8.93 -12.89
N SER A 38 -1.92 9.31 -13.74
CA SER A 38 -0.51 8.98 -13.54
C SER A 38 0.03 9.57 -12.24
N LYS A 39 -0.27 10.84 -11.94
CA LYS A 39 0.14 11.49 -10.67
C LYS A 39 -0.46 10.81 -9.45
N ALA A 40 -1.74 10.38 -9.54
CA ALA A 40 -2.38 9.66 -8.45
C ALA A 40 -1.74 8.28 -8.21
N VAL A 41 -1.45 7.54 -9.29
CA VAL A 41 -0.76 6.25 -9.23
C VAL A 41 0.65 6.41 -8.67
N ASP A 42 1.40 7.43 -9.09
CA ASP A 42 2.74 7.70 -8.59
C ASP A 42 2.75 8.04 -7.10
N LYS A 43 1.81 8.88 -6.63
CA LYS A 43 1.65 9.16 -5.18
C LYS A 43 1.34 7.87 -4.43
N SER A 44 0.41 7.05 -4.93
CA SER A 44 0.03 5.77 -4.32
C SER A 44 1.20 4.80 -4.23
N ASN A 45 1.99 4.67 -5.31
CA ASN A 45 3.15 3.79 -5.36
C ASN A 45 4.22 4.23 -4.36
N ARG A 46 4.47 5.55 -4.24
CA ARG A 46 5.43 6.09 -3.28
C ARG A 46 5.01 5.81 -1.83
N VAL A 47 3.73 6.01 -1.52
CA VAL A 47 3.17 5.69 -0.20
C VAL A 47 3.29 4.19 0.09
N ALA A 48 2.92 3.34 -0.87
CA ALA A 48 3.03 1.89 -0.73
C ALA A 48 4.48 1.45 -0.49
N ALA A 49 5.45 2.04 -1.21
CA ALA A 49 6.86 1.73 -1.03
C ALA A 49 7.36 2.04 0.39
N ILE A 50 7.00 3.21 0.94
CA ILE A 50 7.34 3.60 2.32
C ILE A 50 6.77 2.60 3.32
N LYS A 51 5.48 2.24 3.17
CA LYS A 51 4.83 1.26 4.07
C LYS A 51 5.46 -0.13 3.98
N ILE A 52 5.86 -0.58 2.77
CA ILE A 52 6.57 -1.86 2.57
C ILE A 52 7.92 -1.83 3.26
N GLU A 53 8.67 -0.74 3.11
CA GLU A 53 9.98 -0.58 3.72
C GLU A 53 9.88 -0.63 5.24
N GLN A 54 9.00 0.19 5.84
CA GLN A 54 8.77 0.19 7.28
C GLN A 54 8.31 -1.19 7.79
N SER A 55 7.38 -1.85 7.09
CA SER A 55 6.93 -3.20 7.47
C SER A 55 8.09 -4.19 7.53
N LYS A 56 9.02 -4.13 6.56
CA LYS A 56 10.20 -5.01 6.53
C LYS A 56 11.17 -4.71 7.67
N GLU A 57 11.33 -3.45 8.04
CA GLU A 57 12.14 -3.06 9.19
C GLU A 57 11.51 -3.56 10.49
N ASN A 58 10.20 -3.36 10.66
CA ASN A 58 9.44 -3.86 11.80
C ASN A 58 9.61 -5.36 11.97
N VAL A 59 9.48 -6.15 10.90
CA VAL A 59 9.69 -7.62 10.95
C VAL A 59 11.09 -7.96 11.46
N LYS A 60 12.14 -7.31 10.94
CA LYS A 60 13.53 -7.55 11.39
C LYS A 60 13.73 -7.21 12.87
N ILE A 61 13.09 -6.14 13.35
CA ILE A 61 13.15 -5.74 14.76
C ILE A 61 12.45 -6.80 15.62
N ALA A 62 11.25 -7.21 15.23
CA ALA A 62 10.46 -8.21 15.93
C ALA A 62 11.14 -9.58 15.97
N GLU A 63 11.74 -10.04 14.86
CA GLU A 63 12.54 -11.28 14.81
C GLU A 63 13.64 -11.27 15.86
N LYS A 64 14.42 -10.18 15.95
CA LYS A 64 15.48 -10.06 16.96
C LYS A 64 14.95 -10.08 18.40
N MET A 65 13.80 -9.48 18.64
CA MET A 65 13.16 -9.52 19.95
C MET A 65 12.73 -10.93 20.33
N VAL A 66 12.11 -11.65 19.39
CA VAL A 66 11.68 -13.04 19.56
C VAL A 66 12.89 -13.96 19.74
N GLU A 67 13.97 -13.76 18.97
CA GLU A 67 15.21 -14.53 19.12
C GLU A 67 15.76 -14.47 20.54
N LYS A 68 15.76 -13.26 21.11
CA LYS A 68 16.24 -13.00 22.45
C LYS A 68 15.32 -13.60 23.51
N GLU A 69 14.00 -13.44 23.35
CA GLU A 69 13.01 -13.88 24.34
C GLU A 69 12.87 -15.41 24.36
N LEU A 70 12.93 -16.06 23.21
CA LEU A 70 12.85 -17.52 23.08
C LEU A 70 14.22 -18.22 23.11
N ASN A 71 15.31 -17.47 23.23
CA ASN A 71 16.69 -17.95 23.16
C ASN A 71 16.92 -18.93 21.98
N THR A 72 16.35 -18.60 20.83
CA THR A 72 16.31 -19.46 19.64
C THR A 72 16.57 -18.58 18.42
N SER A 73 17.47 -18.98 17.51
CA SER A 73 17.71 -18.19 16.30
C SER A 73 16.47 -18.18 15.38
N SER A 74 16.26 -17.07 14.67
CA SER A 74 15.25 -16.87 13.61
C SER A 74 15.35 -17.90 12.48
N LYS A 75 16.45 -18.65 12.40
CA LYS A 75 16.58 -19.83 11.52
C LYS A 75 15.69 -21.00 11.93
N TYR A 76 15.23 -21.04 13.17
CA TYR A 76 14.51 -22.17 13.77
C TYR A 76 13.08 -21.82 14.20
N PHE A 77 12.63 -20.59 13.92
CA PHE A 77 11.23 -20.21 14.10
C PHE A 77 10.74 -19.42 12.89
N GLU A 78 9.43 -19.43 12.69
CA GLU A 78 8.79 -18.64 11.64
C GLU A 78 7.77 -17.68 12.27
N MET A 79 7.85 -16.40 11.89
CA MET A 79 6.82 -15.42 12.21
C MET A 79 5.73 -15.45 11.14
N ILE A 80 4.48 -15.53 11.59
CA ILE A 80 3.30 -15.72 10.74
C ILE A 80 2.31 -14.59 11.02
N ASN A 81 1.78 -13.99 9.94
CA ASN A 81 0.63 -13.10 10.08
C ASN A 81 -0.64 -13.94 10.16
N ARG A 82 -1.52 -13.62 11.13
CA ARG A 82 -2.76 -14.34 11.33
C ARG A 82 -3.93 -13.41 10.99
N SER A 83 -4.53 -13.63 9.83
CA SER A 83 -5.78 -12.97 9.45
C SER A 83 -6.96 -13.84 9.90
N GLY A 84 -7.66 -13.40 10.97
CA GLY A 84 -8.82 -14.09 11.54
C GLY A 84 -8.50 -15.26 12.49
N ASP A 85 -9.54 -15.99 12.91
CA ASP A 85 -9.44 -16.99 13.99
C ASP A 85 -8.87 -18.35 13.56
N SER A 86 -8.70 -18.60 12.25
CA SER A 86 -8.35 -19.92 11.71
C SER A 86 -6.91 -20.01 11.21
N PHE A 87 -6.24 -21.14 11.50
CA PHE A 87 -4.88 -21.48 11.06
C PHE A 87 -4.71 -21.53 9.53
N SER A 88 -5.80 -21.47 8.75
CA SER A 88 -5.80 -21.68 7.30
C SER A 88 -5.19 -20.53 6.48
N TYR A 89 -4.97 -19.36 7.05
CA TYR A 89 -4.43 -18.19 6.34
C TYR A 89 -3.05 -17.73 6.80
N GLY A 90 -2.40 -18.49 7.69
CA GLY A 90 -1.05 -18.18 8.18
C GLY A 90 -0.04 -18.13 7.03
N ARG A 91 0.34 -16.91 6.62
CA ARG A 91 1.45 -16.68 5.68
C ARG A 91 2.63 -16.10 6.44
N ARG A 92 3.85 -16.40 5.99
CA ARG A 92 5.06 -15.82 6.59
C ARG A 92 4.94 -14.31 6.59
N LEU A 93 5.22 -13.70 7.73
CA LEU A 93 4.97 -12.28 7.98
C LEU A 93 5.69 -11.39 6.94
N ASP A 94 6.92 -11.76 6.57
CA ASP A 94 7.70 -11.11 5.51
C ASP A 94 7.05 -11.22 4.11
N SER A 95 6.45 -12.37 3.79
CA SER A 95 5.80 -12.65 2.50
C SER A 95 4.45 -11.98 2.32
N ASN A 96 3.80 -11.55 3.42
CA ASN A 96 2.53 -10.81 3.36
C ASN A 96 2.72 -9.37 2.92
N ILE A 97 3.90 -8.80 3.18
CA ILE A 97 4.20 -7.41 2.88
C ILE A 97 4.20 -7.21 1.36
N GLY A 98 3.24 -6.45 0.86
CA GLY A 98 3.17 -6.13 -0.57
C GLY A 98 2.53 -7.20 -1.46
N SER A 99 1.83 -8.20 -0.88
CA SER A 99 1.14 -9.21 -1.68
C SER A 99 0.03 -8.58 -2.55
N PRO A 100 0.05 -8.73 -3.89
CA PRO A 100 -0.95 -8.10 -4.76
C PRO A 100 -2.31 -8.80 -4.67
N GLY A 101 -3.38 -8.01 -4.47
CA GLY A 101 -4.72 -8.39 -4.90
C GLY A 101 -4.84 -8.31 -6.43
N ILE A 102 -5.55 -9.25 -7.05
CA ILE A 102 -5.88 -9.21 -8.48
C ILE A 102 -6.92 -8.09 -8.67
N PHE A 103 -6.79 -7.28 -9.74
CA PHE A 103 -7.66 -6.13 -10.09
C PHE A 103 -7.39 -4.77 -9.42
N GLY A 104 -6.15 -4.46 -9.01
CA GLY A 104 -5.78 -3.08 -8.62
C GLY A 104 -6.45 -2.59 -7.32
N ILE A 105 -7.15 -3.49 -6.62
CA ILE A 105 -7.54 -3.37 -5.22
C ILE A 105 -6.52 -4.22 -4.47
N ALA A 106 -5.40 -3.61 -4.13
CA ALA A 106 -4.38 -4.28 -3.36
C ALA A 106 -4.74 -4.18 -1.88
N ASP A 107 -5.26 -5.27 -1.31
CA ASP A 107 -5.27 -5.47 0.14
C ASP A 107 -3.82 -5.72 0.56
N PHE A 108 -3.07 -4.64 0.66
CA PHE A 108 -1.74 -4.65 1.24
C PHE A 108 -1.89 -4.72 2.76
N GLU A 109 -1.58 -5.88 3.33
CA GLU A 109 -1.46 -6.00 4.78
C GLU A 109 -0.07 -5.49 5.18
N TYR A 110 0.01 -4.18 5.46
CA TYR A 110 1.21 -3.55 5.97
C TYR A 110 1.33 -3.79 7.47
N TRP A 111 2.52 -4.10 7.96
CA TRP A 111 2.75 -4.37 9.37
C TRP A 111 3.31 -3.13 10.07
N ILE A 112 2.49 -2.07 10.11
CA ILE A 112 2.85 -0.71 10.56
C ILE A 112 1.82 -0.12 11.53
N ASP A 113 0.80 -0.89 11.91
CA ASP A 113 -0.27 -0.44 12.79
C ASP A 113 0.18 -0.36 14.25
N ASN A 114 -0.60 0.32 15.08
CA ASN A 114 -0.26 0.49 16.50
C ASN A 114 -0.42 -0.80 17.33
N ASP A 115 -1.05 -1.84 16.81
CA ASP A 115 -1.32 -3.09 17.51
C ASP A 115 -0.65 -4.30 16.85
N LEU A 116 0.64 -4.16 16.56
CA LEU A 116 1.47 -5.22 15.98
C LEU A 116 1.42 -6.51 16.79
N LYS A 117 1.00 -7.57 16.12
CA LYS A 117 0.89 -8.94 16.65
C LYS A 117 1.37 -9.93 15.59
N CYS A 118 1.90 -11.06 16.02
CA CYS A 118 2.23 -12.17 15.13
C CYS A 118 2.10 -13.50 15.87
N GLU A 119 2.07 -14.58 15.10
CA GLU A 119 2.29 -15.93 15.60
C GLU A 119 3.75 -16.33 15.36
N VAL A 120 4.37 -17.02 16.32
CA VAL A 120 5.71 -17.59 16.21
C VAL A 120 5.60 -19.10 16.35
N GLN A 121 6.01 -19.83 15.32
CA GLN A 121 6.07 -21.29 15.37
C GLN A 121 7.51 -21.75 15.61
N VAL A 122 7.72 -22.52 16.67
CA VAL A 122 9.03 -23.05 17.06
C VAL A 122 8.87 -24.47 17.62
N ASN A 123 9.64 -25.43 17.12
CA ASN A 123 9.64 -26.82 17.60
C ASN A 123 8.24 -27.50 17.69
N GLY A 124 7.32 -27.16 16.79
CA GLY A 124 5.95 -27.68 16.78
C GLY A 124 5.01 -27.01 17.79
N GLU A 125 5.49 -26.00 18.51
CA GLU A 125 4.69 -25.15 19.39
C GLU A 125 4.40 -23.81 18.72
N SER A 126 3.22 -23.26 19.01
CA SER A 126 2.78 -21.97 18.48
C SER A 126 2.59 -20.97 19.61
N TYR A 127 3.08 -19.75 19.37
CA TYR A 127 3.07 -18.65 20.33
C TYR A 127 2.48 -17.41 19.70
N SER A 128 1.44 -16.83 20.29
CA SER A 128 1.00 -15.48 19.95
C SER A 128 1.89 -14.46 20.66
N VAL A 129 2.47 -13.55 19.88
CA VAL A 129 3.36 -12.49 20.36
C VAL A 129 2.70 -11.14 20.09
N ILE A 130 2.58 -10.34 21.15
CA ILE A 130 2.01 -9.00 21.13
C ILE A 130 3.13 -8.01 21.45
N PHE A 131 3.31 -7.00 20.61
CA PHE A 131 4.33 -5.99 20.79
C PHE A 131 3.74 -4.72 21.42
N GLU A 132 4.54 -4.05 22.25
CA GLU A 132 4.34 -2.63 22.53
C GLU A 132 4.96 -1.84 21.38
N THR A 133 4.25 -0.82 20.91
CA THR A 133 4.62 -0.07 19.72
C THR A 133 4.85 1.41 20.03
N GLN A 134 5.62 2.08 19.19
CA GLN A 134 5.74 3.54 19.19
C GLN A 134 5.56 4.09 17.77
N LYS A 135 5.11 5.33 17.66
CA LYS A 135 4.94 6.02 16.37
C LYS A 135 6.32 6.33 15.79
N VAL A 136 6.47 6.10 14.49
CA VAL A 136 7.67 6.42 13.71
C VAL A 136 7.48 7.78 13.04
N ASP A 137 8.50 8.62 13.11
CA ASP A 137 8.51 9.90 12.39
C ASP A 137 8.59 9.61 10.88
N SER A 138 7.58 10.05 10.14
CA SER A 138 7.54 9.92 8.68
C SER A 138 7.72 11.28 8.01
N GLU A 139 8.48 11.33 6.92
CA GLU A 139 8.52 12.51 6.03
C GLU A 139 7.13 12.83 5.43
N ASN A 140 6.22 11.86 5.44
CA ASN A 140 4.85 12.05 5.01
C ASN A 140 3.94 12.19 6.25
N GLU A 141 3.60 13.44 6.60
CA GLU A 141 2.76 13.77 7.76
C GLU A 141 1.36 13.12 7.71
N GLU A 142 0.88 12.72 6.52
CA GLU A 142 -0.40 12.01 6.35
C GLU A 142 -0.31 10.51 6.67
N LEU A 143 0.90 9.95 6.86
CA LEU A 143 1.12 8.54 7.14
C LEU A 143 1.44 8.31 8.61
N GLU A 144 0.52 7.67 9.31
CA GLU A 144 0.79 7.12 10.62
C GLU A 144 1.39 5.72 10.49
N MET A 145 2.56 5.53 11.07
CA MET A 145 3.27 4.26 11.09
C MET A 145 3.84 4.04 12.49
N TYR A 146 3.92 2.77 12.88
CA TYR A 146 4.39 2.35 14.19
C TYR A 146 5.44 1.25 14.03
N GLU A 147 6.31 1.13 15.02
CA GLU A 147 7.32 0.07 15.10
C GLU A 147 7.25 -0.64 16.46
N PRO A 148 7.64 -1.92 16.54
CA PRO A 148 7.70 -2.65 17.80
C PRO A 148 8.91 -2.18 18.63
N VAL A 149 8.70 -1.93 19.93
CA VAL A 149 9.75 -1.47 20.87
C VAL A 149 10.14 -2.55 21.87
N LYS A 150 9.16 -3.36 22.29
CA LYS A 150 9.38 -4.53 23.15
C LYS A 150 8.25 -5.52 23.00
N ILE A 151 8.49 -6.76 23.42
CA ILE A 151 7.44 -7.75 23.55
C ILE A 151 6.63 -7.43 24.81
N ASN A 152 5.34 -7.18 24.63
CA ASN A 152 4.41 -6.96 25.73
C ASN A 152 3.95 -8.31 26.33
N LYS A 153 3.66 -9.29 25.46
CA LYS A 153 3.15 -10.59 25.89
C LYS A 153 3.49 -11.70 24.90
N ILE A 154 3.82 -12.88 25.42
CA ILE A 154 3.88 -14.14 24.68
C ILE A 154 2.87 -15.11 25.29
N ILE A 155 2.02 -15.70 24.46
CA ILE A 155 1.00 -16.66 24.87
C ILE A 155 1.22 -17.94 24.08
N LYS A 156 1.44 -19.05 24.78
CA LYS A 156 1.43 -20.37 24.14
C LYS A 156 0.00 -20.72 23.72
N GLU A 157 -0.20 -20.94 22.44
CA GLU A 157 -1.49 -21.39 21.89
C GLU A 157 -1.74 -22.84 22.34
N LYS A 158 -2.96 -23.13 22.81
CA LYS A 158 -3.34 -24.49 23.17
C LYS A 158 -3.73 -25.24 21.90
N SER A 159 -3.02 -26.32 21.59
CA SER A 159 -3.47 -27.33 20.63
C SER A 159 -4.69 -28.09 21.13
#